data_AF-A0A7K9Z3E0-F1
#
_entry.id   AF-A0A7K9Z3E0-F1
#
_cell.length_a   1.000
_cell.length_b   1.000
_cell.length_c   1.000
_cell.angle_alpha   90.00
_cell.angle_beta   90.00
_cell.angle_gamma   90.00
#
_symmetry.space_group_name_H-M   'P 1'
#
loop_
_entity.id
_entity.type
_entity.pdbx_description
1 polymer ?
#
loop_
_entity_poly.entity_id
_entity_poly.type
_entity_poly.pdbx_seq_one_letter_code
_entity_poly.pdbx_strand_id
1 'polypeptide(L)'
;LPSPLPAGCSGGSVEVQRSVTAVLGQDAVLPCRYRAQEGEQVVQVTWLKRSASGRSAEVAVLDLRHGEHVQDAYVGRVKRRGEGALEDGGIVLRN
;
A
#
# COMPACT_ATOMS: atom_id res chain seq x y z
N LEU A 1 13.07 27.90 25.61
CA LEU A 1 12.38 26.60 25.74
C LEU A 1 11.52 26.40 24.50
N PRO A 2 11.61 25.27 23.78
CA PRO A 2 10.69 24.98 22.70
C PRO A 2 9.32 24.56 23.26
N SER A 3 8.26 25.15 22.74
CA SER A 3 6.88 24.96 23.19
C SER A 3 6.39 23.52 22.92
N PRO A 4 5.58 22.92 23.80
CA PRO A 4 4.96 21.63 23.53
C PRO A 4 3.93 21.77 22.41
N LEU A 5 4.00 20.88 21.42
CA LEU A 5 3.00 20.76 20.35
C LEU A 5 1.66 20.31 20.97
N PRO A 6 0.51 20.81 20.46
CA PRO A 6 -0.80 20.46 20.99
C PRO A 6 -1.04 18.95 20.86
N ALA A 7 -1.53 18.35 21.94
CA ALA A 7 -1.97 16.97 21.95
C ALA A 7 -3.23 16.82 21.08
N GLY A 8 -3.15 15.99 20.04
CA GLY A 8 -4.33 15.52 19.30
C GLY A 8 -4.45 15.99 17.85
N CYS A 9 -3.45 15.71 17.01
CA CYS A 9 -3.76 15.39 15.62
C CYS A 9 -3.85 13.86 15.54
N SER A 10 -5.03 13.30 15.85
CA SER A 10 -5.29 11.91 15.53
C SER A 10 -5.47 11.84 14.01
N GLY A 11 -4.43 11.41 13.29
CA GLY A 11 -4.56 11.05 11.88
C GLY A 11 -4.84 9.56 11.75
N GLY A 12 -5.40 9.13 10.63
CA GLY A 12 -5.59 7.71 10.35
C GLY A 12 -4.27 6.92 10.36
N SER A 13 -4.35 5.61 10.54
CA SER A 13 -3.19 4.74 10.67
C SER A 13 -3.11 3.69 9.56
N VAL A 14 -1.90 3.33 9.15
CA VAL A 14 -1.66 2.25 8.19
C VAL A 14 -1.42 0.95 8.94
N GLU A 15 -2.21 -0.06 8.63
CA GLU A 15 -2.08 -1.43 9.10
C GLU A 15 -1.50 -2.31 8.00
N VAL A 16 -0.35 -2.93 8.29
CA VAL A 16 0.33 -3.87 7.40
C VAL A 16 0.71 -5.12 8.16
N GLN A 17 0.82 -6.23 7.46
CA GLN A 17 1.49 -7.40 8.01
C GLN A 17 3.01 -7.24 7.90
N ARG A 18 3.72 -7.46 9.01
CA ARG A 18 5.18 -7.31 9.07
C ARG A 18 5.92 -8.29 8.15
N SER A 19 5.36 -9.48 7.97
CA SER A 19 5.94 -10.52 7.13
C SER A 19 4.82 -11.31 6.48
N VAL A 20 4.98 -11.58 5.19
CA VAL A 20 4.13 -12.46 4.39
C VAL A 20 5.05 -13.47 3.72
N THR A 21 4.71 -14.74 3.81
CA THR A 21 5.42 -15.81 3.12
C THR A 21 4.46 -16.52 2.18
N ALA A 22 4.94 -16.89 1.00
CA ALA A 22 4.21 -17.63 0.00
C ALA A 22 5.12 -18.71 -0.57
N VAL A 23 4.51 -19.79 -1.08
CA VAL A 23 5.24 -20.86 -1.76
C VAL A 23 5.56 -20.41 -3.18
N LEU A 24 6.73 -20.78 -3.71
CA LEU A 24 7.08 -20.52 -5.11
C LEU A 24 6.01 -21.12 -6.03
N GLY A 25 5.52 -20.34 -7.00
CA GLY A 25 4.41 -20.79 -7.85
C GLY A 25 3.02 -20.37 -7.38
N GLN A 26 2.90 -19.76 -6.20
CA GLN A 26 1.62 -19.32 -5.65
C GLN A 26 1.52 -17.79 -5.59
N ASP A 27 0.30 -17.29 -5.70
CA ASP A 27 -0.01 -15.88 -5.51
C ASP A 27 0.29 -15.47 -4.06
N ALA A 28 0.90 -14.29 -3.90
CA ALA A 28 1.15 -13.69 -2.60
C ALA A 28 0.17 -12.54 -2.35
N VAL A 29 -0.50 -12.54 -1.20
CA VAL A 29 -1.37 -11.43 -0.80
C VAL A 29 -0.57 -10.51 0.12
N LEU A 30 -0.41 -9.24 -0.29
CA LEU A 30 0.25 -8.21 0.50
C LEU A 30 -0.83 -7.28 1.08
N PRO A 31 -1.28 -7.51 2.32
CA PRO A 31 -2.33 -6.70 2.93
C PRO A 31 -1.78 -5.34 3.35
N CYS A 32 -2.52 -4.30 3.01
CA CYS A 32 -2.30 -2.92 3.47
C CYS A 32 -3.68 -2.29 3.68
N ARG A 33 -3.93 -1.78 4.88
CA ARG A 33 -5.20 -1.13 5.20
C ARG A 33 -4.95 0.22 5.85
N TYR A 34 -5.66 1.25 5.42
CA TYR A 34 -5.70 2.52 6.12
C TYR A 34 -6.95 2.61 6.99
N ARG A 35 -6.79 2.89 8.28
CA ARG A 35 -7.89 3.24 9.18
C ARG A 35 -8.10 4.75 9.12
N ALA A 36 -8.94 5.17 8.17
CA ALA A 36 -9.36 6.55 8.04
C ALA A 36 -10.18 7.00 9.27
N GLN A 37 -9.97 8.25 9.68
CA GLN A 37 -10.83 8.98 10.60
C GLN A 37 -11.92 9.75 9.84
N GLU A 38 -12.81 10.40 10.57
CA GLU A 38 -13.89 11.19 9.96
C GLU A 38 -13.32 12.28 9.03
N GLY A 39 -13.76 12.28 7.77
CA GLY A 39 -13.31 13.21 6.75
C GLY A 39 -12.01 12.82 6.03
N GLU A 40 -11.35 11.72 6.41
CA GLU A 40 -10.18 11.20 5.70
C GLU A 40 -10.59 10.26 4.56
N GLN A 41 -9.87 10.33 3.44
CA GLN A 41 -10.01 9.41 2.30
C GLN A 41 -8.63 9.11 1.73
N VAL A 42 -8.39 7.85 1.39
CA VAL A 42 -7.19 7.45 0.65
C VAL A 42 -7.40 7.71 -0.83
N VAL A 43 -6.59 8.61 -1.40
CA VAL A 43 -6.64 8.93 -2.85
C VAL A 43 -5.64 8.13 -3.67
N GLN A 44 -4.52 7.72 -3.05
CA GLN A 44 -3.45 6.99 -3.72
C GLN A 44 -2.74 6.05 -2.75
N VAL A 45 -2.36 4.87 -3.24
CA VAL A 45 -1.50 3.90 -2.54
C VAL A 45 -0.33 3.54 -3.43
N THR A 46 0.90 3.68 -2.94
CA THR A 46 2.12 3.33 -3.67
C THR A 46 2.80 2.13 -3.01
N TRP A 47 2.97 1.05 -3.77
CA TRP A 47 3.73 -0.12 -3.35
C TRP A 47 5.17 -0.02 -3.82
N LEU A 48 6.09 -0.09 -2.87
CA LEU A 48 7.53 -0.01 -3.11
C LEU A 48 8.21 -1.31 -2.65
N LYS A 49 9.09 -1.85 -3.49
CA LYS A 49 9.99 -2.94 -3.11
C LYS A 49 11.35 -2.37 -2.74
N ARG A 50 11.76 -2.58 -1.49
CA ARG A 50 13.11 -2.24 -1.03
C ARG A 50 14.08 -3.38 -1.38
N SER A 51 15.19 -3.05 -2.02
CA SER A 51 16.28 -3.99 -2.30
C SER A 51 17.19 -4.17 -1.08
N ALA A 52 18.03 -5.20 -1.11
CA ALA A 52 19.07 -5.42 -0.10
C ALA A 52 20.06 -4.24 -0.02
N SER A 53 20.22 -3.47 -1.11
CA SER A 53 21.05 -2.26 -1.13
C SER A 53 20.35 -1.02 -0.57
N GLY A 54 19.15 -1.17 0.01
CA GLY A 54 18.34 -0.06 0.55
C GLY A 54 17.62 0.80 -0.49
N ARG A 55 17.78 0.52 -1.79
CA ARG A 55 17.08 1.25 -2.86
C ARG A 55 15.63 0.79 -2.94
N SER A 56 14.70 1.73 -3.06
CA SER A 56 13.29 1.41 -3.31
C SER A 56 13.01 1.48 -4.81
N ALA A 57 12.33 0.47 -5.33
CA ALA A 57 11.75 0.48 -6.67
C ALA A 57 10.23 0.43 -6.55
N GLU A 58 9.54 1.19 -7.39
CA GLU A 58 8.09 1.13 -7.46
C GLU A 58 7.64 -0.21 -8.03
N VAL A 59 6.51 -0.72 -7.51
CA VAL A 59 5.86 -1.94 -7.99
C VAL A 59 4.54 -1.57 -8.66
N ALA A 60 3.71 -0.79 -7.96
CA ALA A 60 2.45 -0.30 -8.46
C ALA A 60 1.99 0.96 -7.71
N VAL A 61 1.20 1.77 -8.40
CA VAL A 61 0.42 2.88 -7.85
C VAL A 61 -1.05 2.58 -8.08
N LEU A 62 -1.83 2.59 -7.01
CA LEU A 62 -3.28 2.50 -7.04
C LEU A 62 -3.82 3.92 -6.82
N ASP A 63 -4.55 4.46 -7.78
CA ASP A 63 -5.12 5.80 -7.72
C ASP A 63 -6.65 5.73 -7.85
N LEU A 64 -7.36 6.48 -7.02
CA LEU A 64 -8.83 6.45 -6.98
C LEU A 64 -9.47 6.96 -8.28
N ARG A 65 -8.79 7.87 -9.00
CA ARG A 65 -9.30 8.55 -10.19
C ARG A 65 -8.74 7.98 -11.49
N HIS A 66 -7.49 7.55 -11.45
CA HIS A 66 -6.73 7.13 -12.64
C HIS A 66 -6.55 5.61 -12.74
N GLY A 67 -6.99 4.84 -11.73
CA GLY A 67 -6.87 3.39 -11.71
C GLY A 67 -5.48 2.92 -11.30
N GLU A 68 -5.03 1.82 -11.88
CA GLU A 68 -3.78 1.15 -11.49
C GLU A 68 -2.68 1.43 -12.50
N HIS A 69 -1.53 1.90 -12.00
CA HIS A 69 -0.27 1.96 -12.75
C HIS A 69 0.67 0.89 -12.21
N VAL A 70 1.15 -0.02 -13.07
CA VAL A 70 2.03 -1.12 -12.67
C VAL A 70 3.33 -0.98 -13.43
N GLN A 71 4.45 -1.10 -12.72
CA GLN A 71 5.77 -1.01 -13.32
C GLN A 71 6.05 -2.21 -14.23
N ASP A 72 6.78 -1.99 -15.33
CA ASP A 72 6.97 -2.98 -16.42
C ASP A 72 7.36 -4.38 -15.93
N ALA A 73 8.24 -4.47 -14.93
CA ALA A 73 8.70 -5.74 -14.34
C ALA A 73 7.59 -6.56 -13.64
N TYR A 74 6.43 -5.95 -13.38
CA TYR A 74 5.31 -6.51 -12.63
C TYR A 74 3.98 -6.50 -13.41
N VAL A 75 3.98 -6.03 -14.67
CA VAL A 75 2.78 -6.01 -15.52
C VAL A 75 2.18 -7.42 -15.64
N GLY A 76 0.86 -7.52 -15.50
CA GLY A 76 0.12 -8.79 -15.50
C GLY A 76 0.22 -9.59 -14.19
N ARG A 77 1.10 -9.18 -13.26
CA ARG A 77 1.30 -9.86 -11.98
C ARG A 77 0.62 -9.17 -10.82
N VAL A 78 0.53 -7.85 -10.84
CA VAL A 78 -0.15 -7.10 -9.77
C VAL A 78 -1.65 -7.06 -10.04
N LYS A 79 -2.45 -7.36 -9.02
CA LYS A 79 -3.89 -7.13 -9.00
C LYS A 79 -4.26 -6.46 -7.68
N ARG A 80 -5.07 -5.39 -7.71
CA ARG A 80 -5.65 -4.84 -6.49
C ARG A 80 -6.54 -5.86 -5.76
N ARG A 81 -6.46 -5.88 -4.43
CA ARG A 81 -7.24 -6.79 -3.57
C ARG A 81 -8.66 -6.30 -3.33
N GLY A 82 -8.83 -5.02 -3.00
CA GLY A 82 -10.13 -4.39 -2.76
C GLY A 82 -10.76 -3.81 -4.03
N GLU A 83 -12.06 -3.58 -3.99
CA GLU A 83 -12.80 -2.84 -5.02
C GLU A 83 -13.17 -1.44 -4.50
N GLY A 84 -13.22 -0.45 -5.41
CA GLY A 84 -13.70 0.90 -5.08
C GLY A 84 -12.68 1.74 -4.30
N ALA A 85 -12.93 1.99 -3.02
CA ALA A 85 -12.17 2.92 -2.19
C ALA A 85 -10.84 2.30 -1.68
N LEU A 86 -9.80 3.14 -1.54
CA LEU A 86 -8.41 2.70 -1.36
C LEU A 86 -8.00 2.46 0.11
N GLU A 87 -8.96 2.46 1.05
CA GLU A 87 -8.70 2.08 2.44
C GLU A 87 -8.23 0.62 2.52
N ASP A 88 -8.68 -0.27 1.64
CA ASP A 88 -7.97 -1.53 1.33
C ASP A 88 -7.01 -1.30 0.16
N GLY A 89 -5.80 -0.89 0.51
CA GLY A 89 -4.69 -0.70 -0.42
C GLY A 89 -3.91 -1.98 -0.70
N GLY A 90 -4.42 -3.14 -0.28
CA GLY A 90 -3.78 -4.43 -0.49
C GLY A 90 -3.64 -4.80 -1.96
N ILE A 91 -2.59 -5.54 -2.29
CA ILE A 91 -2.38 -6.12 -3.63
C ILE A 91 -2.19 -7.64 -3.54
N VAL A 92 -2.51 -8.30 -4.65
CA VAL A 92 -2.13 -9.68 -4.93
C VAL A 92 -1.01 -9.63 -5.95
N LEU A 93 0.12 -10.26 -5.62
CA LEU A 93 1.22 -10.49 -6.54
C LEU A 93 1.10 -11.92 -7.08
N ARG A 94 0.72 -12.04 -8.35
CA ARG A 94 0.57 -13.31 -9.05
C ARG A 94 1.90 -13.91 -9.45
N ASN A 95 1.95 -15.23 -9.42
CA ASN A 95 3.09 -15.96 -9.93
C ASN A 95 3.04 -16.12 -11.44
#